data_AF-A0A2G2CJX8-F1
#
_entry.id   AF-A0A2G2CJX8-F1
#
_cell.length_a   1.000
_cell.length_b   1.000
_cell.length_c   1.000
_cell.angle_alpha   90.00
_cell.angle_beta   90.00
_cell.angle_gamma   90.00
#
_symmetry.space_group_name_H-M   'P 1'
#
loop_
_entity.id
_entity.type
_entity.pdbx_description
1 polymer ?
#
loop_
_entity_poly.entity_id
_entity_poly.type
_entity_poly.pdbx_seq_one_letter_code
_entity_poly.pdbx_strand_id
1 'polypeptide(L)'
;MTNQKTSVFFDTNSYRQIVRNKNSKELSELLNLIQTAEKEKNIEPISTLTVNLELSANLVEGKSGINFENCLNGLRFLTNHCFDSEKQIIRIASFPYFQISAMMFGALPIDFDKQDKKFSKYFEKFKSFEKEPNLKKEFYGFVKSTLTKHELDFSNSLIGLIKSAKFGMEQIHPKLDKKARKRKLIEFFKSESYAHNLSVKSLKIVAEMLGIELDDQEFHNRAYFLRKELPLSSAFFQWILCEILQKDIDMTSKKSKAKRWNWLWDYQISFLISQNTINEGKMILVTSDKEMIQILSENGLEKNVLKIDQYLEFLNINCSS
;
A
#
# COMPACT_ATOMS: atom_id res chain seq x y z
N MET A 1 23.89 -18.48 7.71
CA MET A 1 22.74 -17.94 6.95
C MET A 1 23.23 -16.66 6.30
N THR A 2 23.11 -16.53 4.99
CA THR A 2 23.45 -15.28 4.29
C THR A 2 22.65 -14.13 4.90
N ASN A 3 23.34 -13.04 5.27
CA ASN A 3 22.77 -11.86 5.91
C ASN A 3 21.90 -11.05 4.91
N GLN A 4 20.88 -11.69 4.35
CA GLN A 4 19.99 -11.10 3.36
C GLN A 4 19.24 -9.94 4.01
N LYS A 5 19.32 -8.75 3.40
CA LYS A 5 18.56 -7.59 3.85
C LYS A 5 17.07 -7.92 3.84
N THR A 6 16.32 -7.47 4.84
CA THR A 6 14.87 -7.66 4.89
C THR A 6 14.21 -6.30 4.99
N SER A 7 13.13 -6.03 4.25
CA SER A 7 12.29 -4.86 4.46
C SER A 7 11.01 -5.25 5.18
N VAL A 8 10.60 -4.46 6.17
CA VAL A 8 9.35 -4.70 6.91
C VAL A 8 8.39 -3.53 6.77
N PHE A 9 7.11 -3.85 6.52
CA PHE A 9 6.02 -2.90 6.36
C PHE A 9 4.93 -3.23 7.36
N PHE A 10 4.44 -2.22 8.07
CA PHE A 10 3.38 -2.38 9.06
C PHE A 10 2.13 -1.67 8.54
N ASP A 11 0.98 -2.33 8.66
CA ASP A 11 -0.30 -1.67 8.42
C ASP A 11 -0.68 -0.70 9.56
N THR A 12 -1.72 0.08 9.33
CA THR A 12 -2.26 1.03 10.31
C THR A 12 -2.71 0.34 11.61
N ASN A 13 -3.27 -0.87 11.52
CA ASN A 13 -3.73 -1.61 12.69
C ASN A 13 -2.57 -2.14 13.55
N SER A 14 -1.50 -2.61 12.95
CA SER A 14 -0.29 -3.10 13.57
C SER A 14 0.35 -1.97 14.38
N TYR A 15 0.49 -0.77 13.79
CA TYR A 15 0.96 0.39 14.56
C TYR A 15 0.02 0.73 15.72
N ARG A 16 -1.31 0.72 15.52
CA ARG A 16 -2.27 0.96 16.61
C ARG A 16 -2.20 -0.10 17.72
N GLN A 17 -1.94 -1.36 17.38
CA GLN A 17 -1.82 -2.46 18.34
C GLN A 17 -0.53 -2.34 19.17
N ILE A 18 0.60 -2.01 18.54
CA ILE A 18 1.88 -1.80 19.22
C ILE A 18 1.73 -0.75 20.32
N VAL A 19 1.15 0.40 19.97
CA VAL A 19 1.12 1.57 20.86
C VAL A 19 -0.01 1.54 21.87
N ARG A 20 -0.94 0.57 21.76
CA ARG A 20 -2.13 0.48 22.60
C ARG A 20 -1.74 0.39 24.08
N ASN A 21 -2.41 1.22 24.89
CA ASN A 21 -2.26 1.28 26.34
C ASN A 21 -0.82 1.56 26.83
N LYS A 22 0.04 2.17 25.99
CA LYS A 22 1.41 2.51 26.36
C LYS A 22 1.59 4.02 26.48
N ASN A 23 2.33 4.44 27.50
CA ASN A 23 2.76 5.82 27.67
C ASN A 23 4.06 6.11 26.88
N SER A 24 4.46 7.39 26.81
CA SER A 24 5.63 7.81 26.03
C SER A 24 6.94 7.12 26.41
N LYS A 25 7.14 6.78 27.69
CA LYS A 25 8.35 6.09 28.14
C LYS A 25 8.36 4.64 27.66
N GLU A 26 7.24 3.93 27.86
CA GLU A 26 7.07 2.54 27.41
C GLU A 26 7.20 2.43 25.88
N LEU A 27 6.69 3.41 25.12
CA LEU A 27 6.83 3.47 23.67
C LEU A 27 8.28 3.66 23.23
N SER A 28 9.02 4.54 23.90
CA SER A 28 10.44 4.79 23.61
C SER A 28 11.29 3.55 23.89
N GLU A 29 11.06 2.88 25.03
CA GLU A 29 11.74 1.64 25.40
C GLU A 29 11.43 0.51 24.39
N LEU A 30 10.16 0.32 24.05
CA LEU A 30 9.74 -0.69 23.06
C LEU A 30 10.32 -0.41 21.67
N LEU A 31 10.32 0.85 21.23
CA LEU A 31 10.91 1.22 19.95
C LEU A 31 12.40 0.88 19.90
N ASN A 32 13.16 1.21 20.95
CA ASN A 32 14.58 0.89 21.03
C ASN A 32 14.84 -0.61 20.99
N LEU A 33 14.00 -1.41 21.67
CA LEU A 33 14.08 -2.87 21.62
C LEU A 33 13.85 -3.41 20.21
N ILE A 34 12.79 -2.94 19.53
CA ILE A 34 12.46 -3.34 18.16
C ILE A 34 13.59 -2.96 17.20
N GLN A 35 14.06 -1.70 17.23
CA GLN A 35 15.13 -1.23 16.34
C GLN A 35 16.45 -1.99 16.55
N THR A 36 16.77 -2.35 17.79
CA THR A 36 17.96 -3.14 18.10
C THR A 36 17.83 -4.55 17.50
N ALA A 37 16.72 -5.23 17.75
CA ALA A 37 16.47 -6.58 17.24
C ALA A 37 16.37 -6.62 15.70
N GLU A 38 15.76 -5.62 15.08
CA GLU A 38 15.69 -5.47 13.63
C GLU A 38 17.08 -5.28 13.01
N LYS A 39 17.91 -4.42 13.61
CA LYS A 39 19.28 -4.19 13.15
C LYS A 39 20.12 -5.48 13.23
N GLU A 40 20.01 -6.24 14.31
CA GLU A 40 20.69 -7.54 14.47
C GLU A 40 20.29 -8.56 13.40
N LYS A 41 19.06 -8.47 12.89
CA LYS A 41 18.51 -9.34 11.84
C LYS A 41 18.58 -8.74 10.44
N ASN A 42 19.27 -7.59 10.27
CA ASN A 42 19.37 -6.84 9.01
C ASN A 42 17.99 -6.50 8.39
N ILE A 43 17.04 -6.11 9.25
CA ILE A 43 15.70 -5.68 8.88
C ILE A 43 15.65 -4.16 8.81
N GLU A 44 15.04 -3.64 7.75
CA GLU A 44 14.84 -2.22 7.50
C GLU A 44 13.33 -1.91 7.49
N PRO A 45 12.82 -1.15 8.46
CA PRO A 45 11.43 -0.73 8.47
C PRO A 45 11.18 0.38 7.46
N ILE A 46 10.12 0.20 6.66
CA ILE A 46 9.69 1.15 5.63
C ILE A 46 8.18 1.37 5.81
N SER A 47 7.77 2.64 5.87
CA SER A 47 6.37 3.01 5.95
C SER A 47 5.75 3.17 4.56
N THR A 48 4.43 3.24 4.45
CA THR A 48 3.78 3.66 3.20
C THR A 48 3.05 4.97 3.40
N LEU A 49 2.92 5.77 2.33
CA LEU A 49 2.22 7.05 2.44
C LEU A 49 0.78 6.86 2.94
N THR A 50 0.11 5.80 2.52
CA THR A 50 -1.29 5.55 2.94
C THR A 50 -1.40 5.26 4.42
N VAL A 51 -0.50 4.47 5.03
CA VAL A 51 -0.50 4.25 6.50
C VAL A 51 -0.26 5.57 7.24
N ASN A 52 0.70 6.37 6.77
CA ASN A 52 0.96 7.71 7.31
C ASN A 52 -0.30 8.60 7.25
N LEU A 53 -1.00 8.60 6.11
CA LEU A 53 -2.22 9.39 5.91
C LEU A 53 -3.41 8.87 6.73
N GLU A 54 -3.58 7.55 6.88
CA GLU A 54 -4.66 6.96 7.67
C GLU A 54 -4.53 7.26 9.16
N LEU A 55 -3.32 7.12 9.72
CA LEU A 55 -3.04 7.56 11.08
C LEU A 55 -3.30 9.05 11.23
N SER A 56 -2.88 9.86 10.26
CA SER A 56 -3.09 11.31 10.27
C SER A 56 -4.56 11.71 10.12
N ALA A 57 -5.37 10.95 9.40
CA ALA A 57 -6.79 11.24 9.17
C ALA A 57 -7.56 11.32 10.48
N ASN A 58 -7.26 10.41 11.42
CA ASN A 58 -7.87 10.37 12.74
C ASN A 58 -7.44 11.56 13.62
N LEU A 59 -6.32 12.22 13.30
CA LEU A 59 -5.90 13.45 13.98
C LEU A 59 -6.67 14.69 13.49
N VAL A 60 -7.22 14.64 12.26
CA VAL A 60 -8.02 15.73 11.69
C VAL A 60 -9.31 15.95 12.48
N GLU A 61 -9.82 14.90 13.15
CA GLU A 61 -11.03 14.94 13.98
C GLU A 61 -10.78 15.51 15.39
N GLY A 62 -9.52 15.86 15.72
CA GLY A 62 -9.12 16.40 17.02
C GLY A 62 -9.19 15.38 18.16
N LYS A 63 -8.94 15.85 19.40
CA LYS A 63 -8.90 15.00 20.62
C LYS A 63 -10.22 14.24 20.90
N SER A 64 -11.33 14.65 20.28
CA SER A 64 -12.62 13.97 20.36
C SER A 64 -12.75 12.74 19.44
N GLY A 65 -11.79 12.51 18.52
CA GLY A 65 -11.82 11.35 17.63
C GLY A 65 -11.61 10.04 18.39
N ILE A 66 -12.36 8.99 18.03
CA ILE A 66 -12.43 7.69 18.74
C ILE A 66 -11.05 7.01 18.87
N ASN A 67 -10.07 7.35 18.03
CA ASN A 67 -8.73 6.77 18.04
C ASN A 67 -7.61 7.82 18.12
N PHE A 68 -7.88 9.05 18.58
CA PHE A 68 -6.91 10.14 18.51
C PHE A 68 -5.55 9.78 19.14
N GLU A 69 -5.53 9.34 20.40
CA GLU A 69 -4.29 9.00 21.12
C GLU A 69 -3.54 7.83 20.48
N ASN A 70 -4.26 6.75 20.13
CA ASN A 70 -3.64 5.59 19.47
C ASN A 70 -3.06 5.95 18.09
N CYS A 71 -3.72 6.82 17.33
CA CYS A 71 -3.21 7.26 16.03
C CYS A 71 -2.06 8.25 16.16
N LEU A 72 -2.08 9.14 17.17
CA LEU A 72 -0.98 10.06 17.45
C LEU A 72 0.28 9.30 17.87
N ASN A 73 0.15 8.39 18.84
CA ASN A 73 1.24 7.55 19.29
C ASN A 73 1.70 6.58 18.19
N GLY A 74 0.77 6.05 17.39
CA GLY A 74 1.08 5.22 16.23
C GLY A 74 1.92 5.97 15.19
N LEU A 75 1.58 7.23 14.92
CA LEU A 75 2.33 8.07 13.98
C LEU A 75 3.71 8.46 14.53
N ARG A 76 3.82 8.74 15.84
CA ARG A 76 5.12 8.95 16.51
C ARG A 76 6.00 7.72 16.44
N PHE A 77 5.42 6.55 16.73
CA PHE A 77 6.11 5.28 16.66
C PHE A 77 6.59 4.99 15.23
N LEU A 78 5.69 5.07 14.24
CA LEU A 78 6.00 4.92 12.81
C LEU A 78 7.12 5.86 12.37
N THR A 79 7.00 7.15 12.67
CA THR A 79 7.97 8.17 12.24
C THR A 79 9.38 7.85 12.74
N ASN A 80 9.54 7.39 13.99
CA ASN A 80 10.84 7.04 14.52
C ASN A 80 11.31 5.66 14.06
N HIS A 81 10.41 4.69 14.00
CA HIS A 81 10.67 3.32 13.55
C HIS A 81 11.26 3.33 12.14
N CYS A 82 10.63 4.06 11.22
CA CYS A 82 11.07 4.17 9.82
C CYS A 82 12.07 5.30 9.60
N PHE A 83 12.66 5.92 10.63
CA PHE A 83 13.58 7.03 10.44
C PHE A 83 14.96 6.57 9.98
N ASP A 84 15.46 7.16 8.89
CA ASP A 84 16.83 6.98 8.42
C ASP A 84 17.72 8.08 9.02
N SER A 85 18.55 7.70 9.99
CA SER A 85 19.47 8.64 10.65
C SER A 85 20.59 9.14 9.73
N GLU A 86 20.96 8.41 8.69
CA GLU A 86 22.03 8.84 7.76
C GLU A 86 21.48 9.89 6.79
N LYS A 87 20.30 9.62 6.21
CA LYS A 87 19.66 10.52 5.25
C LYS A 87 18.81 11.62 5.90
N GLN A 88 18.60 11.54 7.20
CA GLN A 88 17.76 12.45 7.98
C GLN A 88 16.31 12.55 7.48
N ILE A 89 15.77 11.47 6.92
CA ILE A 89 14.40 11.39 6.38
C ILE A 89 13.67 10.14 6.89
N ILE A 90 12.35 10.14 6.81
CA ILE A 90 11.55 8.94 7.07
C ILE A 90 11.55 8.08 5.80
N ARG A 91 11.79 6.78 5.94
CA ARG A 91 11.68 5.81 4.85
C ARG A 91 10.21 5.60 4.53
N ILE A 92 9.78 6.13 3.39
CA ILE A 92 8.45 5.95 2.84
C ILE A 92 8.58 5.21 1.52
N ALA A 93 7.85 4.11 1.38
CA ALA A 93 7.76 3.37 0.15
C ALA A 93 7.21 4.28 -0.95
N SER A 94 7.86 4.24 -2.11
CA SER A 94 7.44 5.01 -3.27
C SER A 94 6.05 4.58 -3.74
N PHE A 95 5.34 5.47 -4.45
CA PHE A 95 4.09 5.09 -5.10
C PHE A 95 4.31 3.94 -6.11
N PRO A 96 3.30 3.08 -6.32
CA PRO A 96 3.37 1.98 -7.28
C PRO A 96 3.99 2.32 -8.64
N TYR A 97 3.58 3.44 -9.25
CA TYR A 97 4.10 3.83 -10.56
C TYR A 97 5.59 4.18 -10.56
N PHE A 98 6.13 4.68 -9.45
CA PHE A 98 7.57 4.94 -9.32
C PHE A 98 8.36 3.63 -9.16
N GLN A 99 7.78 2.64 -8.49
CA GLN A 99 8.38 1.31 -8.43
C GLN A 99 8.41 0.65 -9.82
N ILE A 100 7.29 0.71 -10.56
CA ILE A 100 7.24 0.24 -11.96
C ILE A 100 8.25 1.01 -12.83
N SER A 101 8.34 2.33 -12.67
CA SER A 101 9.28 3.20 -13.36
C SER A 101 10.73 2.74 -13.16
N ALA A 102 11.16 2.58 -11.91
CA ALA A 102 12.52 2.12 -11.60
C ALA A 102 12.77 0.70 -12.13
N MET A 103 11.85 -0.23 -11.87
CA MET A 103 12.01 -1.65 -12.23
C MET A 103 12.00 -1.89 -13.74
N MET A 104 11.09 -1.22 -14.47
CA MET A 104 10.82 -1.52 -15.87
C MET A 104 11.51 -0.56 -16.83
N PHE A 105 11.93 0.62 -16.37
CA PHE A 105 12.56 1.64 -17.22
C PHE A 105 13.93 2.10 -16.71
N GLY A 106 14.35 1.70 -15.50
CA GLY A 106 15.62 2.16 -14.92
C GLY A 106 15.66 3.68 -14.66
N ALA A 107 14.49 4.32 -14.62
CA ALA A 107 14.34 5.77 -14.51
C ALA A 107 13.28 6.11 -13.47
N LEU A 108 13.35 7.31 -12.92
CA LEU A 108 12.33 7.89 -12.04
C LEU A 108 11.91 9.26 -12.60
N PRO A 109 10.65 9.69 -12.39
CA PRO A 109 10.21 11.01 -12.81
C PRO A 109 11.03 12.14 -12.15
N ILE A 110 11.21 13.25 -12.86
CA ILE A 110 12.07 14.38 -12.44
C ILE A 110 11.69 14.93 -11.04
N ASP A 111 10.40 14.92 -10.71
CA ASP A 111 9.90 15.43 -9.42
C ASP A 111 9.87 14.39 -8.29
N PHE A 112 10.40 13.18 -8.50
CA PHE A 112 10.35 12.08 -7.52
C PHE A 112 10.91 12.49 -6.14
N ASP A 113 12.18 12.92 -6.10
CA ASP A 113 12.86 13.31 -4.86
C ASP A 113 12.17 14.47 -4.14
N LYS A 114 11.60 15.39 -4.91
CA LYS A 114 10.91 16.56 -4.38
C LYS A 114 9.62 16.15 -3.68
N GLN A 115 8.89 15.18 -4.20
CA GLN A 115 7.69 14.66 -3.56
C GLN A 115 8.01 13.86 -2.31
N ASP A 116 9.01 12.98 -2.37
CA ASP A 116 9.38 12.12 -1.24
C ASP A 116 9.88 12.96 -0.03
N LYS A 117 10.78 13.92 -0.29
CA LYS A 117 11.24 14.87 0.73
C LYS A 117 10.10 15.72 1.30
N LYS A 118 9.16 16.13 0.45
CA LYS A 118 7.98 16.90 0.88
C LYS A 118 7.11 16.07 1.83
N PHE A 119 6.89 14.79 1.55
CA PHE A 119 6.11 13.92 2.43
C PHE A 119 6.84 13.65 3.75
N SER A 120 8.13 13.28 3.73
CA SER A 120 8.93 13.09 4.94
C SER A 120 8.83 14.30 5.88
N LYS A 121 8.99 15.51 5.34
CA LYS A 121 8.93 16.75 6.11
C LYS A 121 7.60 16.96 6.84
N TYR A 122 6.47 16.52 6.26
CA TYR A 122 5.19 16.61 6.95
C TYR A 122 5.12 15.71 8.18
N PHE A 123 5.81 14.57 8.18
CA PHE A 123 5.74 13.57 9.25
C PHE A 123 6.87 13.67 10.27
N GLU A 124 7.97 14.38 9.96
CA GLU A 124 9.09 14.60 10.88
C GLU A 124 8.70 15.27 12.20
N LYS A 125 7.65 16.10 12.20
CA LYS A 125 7.12 16.75 13.42
C LYS A 125 6.58 15.77 14.47
N PHE A 126 6.38 14.50 14.10
CA PHE A 126 5.93 13.45 15.01
C PHE A 126 7.11 12.66 15.64
N LYS A 127 8.37 13.03 15.40
CA LYS A 127 9.53 12.33 16.00
C LYS A 127 9.54 12.36 17.54
N SER A 128 8.97 13.37 18.18
CA SER A 128 8.97 13.45 19.65
C SER A 128 7.79 12.70 20.28
N PHE A 129 8.08 11.78 21.19
CA PHE A 129 7.08 11.16 22.07
C PHE A 129 6.64 12.09 23.22
N GLU A 130 7.45 13.08 23.58
CA GLU A 130 7.21 13.97 24.72
C GLU A 130 6.44 15.24 24.34
N LYS A 131 6.76 15.82 23.18
CA LYS A 131 6.18 17.09 22.73
C LYS A 131 4.97 16.83 21.85
N GLU A 132 3.85 17.49 22.14
CA GLU A 132 2.71 17.51 21.21
C GLU A 132 3.15 18.14 19.87
N PRO A 133 2.82 17.51 18.73
CA PRO A 133 3.18 18.06 17.44
C PRO A 133 2.39 19.34 17.15
N ASN A 134 3.07 20.41 16.72
CA ASN A 134 2.40 21.62 16.28
C ASN A 134 1.81 21.43 14.87
N LEU A 135 0.54 21.00 14.82
CA LEU A 135 -0.17 20.73 13.57
C LEU A 135 -0.81 22.00 13.01
N LYS A 136 -0.17 22.60 12.01
CA LYS A 136 -0.73 23.75 11.27
C LYS A 136 -1.91 23.33 10.37
N LYS A 137 -2.80 24.29 10.07
CA LYS A 137 -3.94 24.14 9.14
C LYS A 137 -3.55 23.51 7.79
N GLU A 138 -2.35 23.85 7.31
CA GLU A 138 -1.76 23.30 6.07
C GLU A 138 -1.63 21.77 6.10
N PHE A 139 -1.29 21.17 7.24
CA PHE A 139 -1.19 19.72 7.36
C PHE A 139 -2.55 19.04 7.27
N TYR A 140 -3.55 19.57 7.97
CA TYR A 140 -4.91 19.04 7.89
C TYR A 140 -5.47 19.17 6.47
N GLY A 141 -5.19 20.30 5.80
CA GLY A 141 -5.53 20.51 4.39
C GLY A 141 -4.84 19.51 3.46
N PHE A 142 -3.55 19.27 3.68
CA PHE A 142 -2.77 18.26 2.97
C PHE A 142 -3.38 16.87 3.15
N VAL A 143 -3.56 16.39 4.39
CA VAL A 143 -4.10 15.05 4.69
C VAL A 143 -5.48 14.87 4.04
N LYS A 144 -6.39 15.83 4.25
CA LYS A 144 -7.76 15.75 3.72
C LYS A 144 -7.80 15.76 2.19
N SER A 145 -7.02 16.64 1.56
CA SER A 145 -6.99 16.76 0.08
C SER A 145 -6.35 15.53 -0.57
N THR A 146 -5.22 15.07 -0.06
CA THR A 146 -4.53 13.87 -0.58
C THR A 146 -5.39 12.62 -0.40
N LEU A 147 -6.00 12.43 0.77
CA LEU A 147 -6.90 11.31 0.99
C LEU A 147 -8.07 11.35 -0.01
N THR A 148 -8.81 12.46 -0.01
CA THR A 148 -10.00 12.58 -0.87
C THR A 148 -9.65 12.38 -2.34
N LYS A 149 -8.54 12.96 -2.82
CA LYS A 149 -8.09 12.81 -4.19
C LYS A 149 -7.78 11.36 -4.54
N HIS A 150 -6.91 10.70 -3.77
CA HIS A 150 -6.47 9.34 -4.09
C HIS A 150 -7.62 8.33 -4.08
N GLU A 151 -8.53 8.45 -3.11
CA GLU A 151 -9.68 7.55 -3.03
C GLU A 151 -10.69 7.79 -4.18
N LEU A 152 -10.94 9.05 -4.54
CA LEU A 152 -11.79 9.36 -5.69
C LEU A 152 -11.18 8.89 -7.00
N ASP A 153 -9.89 9.16 -7.23
CA ASP A 153 -9.17 8.73 -8.44
C ASP A 153 -9.20 7.20 -8.57
N PHE A 154 -9.00 6.48 -7.47
CA PHE A 154 -9.08 5.02 -7.41
C PHE A 154 -10.50 4.52 -7.71
N SER A 155 -11.52 5.07 -7.04
CA SER A 155 -12.92 4.69 -7.25
C SER A 155 -13.38 4.95 -8.69
N ASN A 156 -13.06 6.13 -9.23
CA ASN A 156 -13.40 6.52 -10.59
C ASN A 156 -12.73 5.60 -11.62
N SER A 157 -11.48 5.19 -11.38
CA SER A 157 -10.76 4.24 -12.23
C SER A 157 -11.47 2.89 -12.27
N LEU A 158 -11.85 2.33 -11.12
CA LEU A 158 -12.60 1.06 -11.03
C LEU A 158 -13.97 1.15 -11.72
N ILE A 159 -14.70 2.24 -11.48
CA ILE A 159 -16.00 2.49 -12.12
C ILE A 159 -15.84 2.58 -13.65
N GLY A 160 -14.86 3.34 -14.13
CA GLY A 160 -14.57 3.51 -15.54
C GLY A 160 -14.29 2.18 -16.22
N LEU A 161 -13.40 1.36 -15.64
CA LEU A 161 -13.07 0.04 -16.16
C LEU A 161 -14.28 -0.89 -16.21
N ILE A 162 -15.09 -0.95 -15.16
CA ILE A 162 -16.30 -1.78 -15.13
C ILE A 162 -17.31 -1.30 -16.18
N LYS A 163 -17.50 0.01 -16.33
CA LYS A 163 -18.41 0.58 -17.35
C LYS A 163 -17.94 0.25 -18.76
N SER A 164 -16.66 0.45 -19.07
CA SER A 164 -16.08 0.13 -20.38
C SER A 164 -16.18 -1.37 -20.68
N ALA A 165 -15.88 -2.23 -19.71
CA ALA A 165 -15.99 -3.68 -19.88
C ALA A 165 -17.45 -4.12 -20.11
N LYS A 166 -18.41 -3.55 -19.35
CA LYS A 166 -19.85 -3.80 -19.54
C LYS A 166 -20.31 -3.41 -20.94
N PHE A 167 -19.92 -2.22 -21.39
CA PHE A 167 -20.24 -1.73 -22.73
C PHE A 167 -19.66 -2.65 -23.81
N GLY A 168 -18.38 -3.02 -23.72
CA GLY A 168 -17.77 -3.97 -24.66
C GLY A 168 -18.47 -5.34 -24.67
N MET A 169 -18.84 -5.86 -23.50
CA MET A 169 -19.57 -7.11 -23.38
C MET A 169 -20.97 -7.06 -24.01
N GLU A 170 -21.64 -5.90 -23.95
CA GLU A 170 -22.93 -5.67 -24.61
C GLU A 170 -22.82 -5.67 -26.14
N GLN A 171 -21.72 -5.15 -26.68
CA GLN A 171 -21.46 -5.18 -28.12
C GLN A 171 -21.14 -6.59 -28.63
N ILE A 172 -20.28 -7.32 -27.91
CA ILE A 172 -19.84 -8.67 -28.31
C ILE A 172 -20.94 -9.73 -28.06
N HIS A 173 -21.76 -9.54 -27.03
CA HIS A 173 -22.77 -10.50 -26.59
C HIS A 173 -24.13 -9.84 -26.29
N PRO A 174 -24.82 -9.27 -27.29
CA PRO A 174 -26.01 -8.44 -27.09
C PRO A 174 -27.21 -9.20 -26.52
N LYS A 175 -27.28 -10.52 -26.73
CA LYS A 175 -28.41 -11.37 -26.31
C LYS A 175 -28.27 -11.94 -24.89
N LEU A 176 -27.15 -11.70 -24.19
CA LEU A 176 -26.98 -12.22 -22.83
C LEU A 176 -27.84 -11.47 -21.83
N ASP A 177 -28.56 -12.20 -20.99
CA ASP A 177 -29.22 -11.64 -19.81
C ASP A 177 -28.20 -11.06 -18.81
N LYS A 178 -28.70 -10.30 -17.83
CA LYS A 178 -27.88 -9.62 -16.82
C LYS A 178 -26.98 -10.59 -16.02
N LYS A 179 -27.49 -11.78 -15.66
CA LYS A 179 -26.77 -12.76 -14.83
C LYS A 179 -25.68 -13.46 -15.64
N ALA A 180 -25.97 -13.87 -16.88
CA ALA A 180 -25.00 -14.44 -17.80
C ALA A 180 -23.91 -13.43 -18.16
N ARG A 181 -24.27 -12.18 -18.41
CA ARG A 181 -23.31 -11.09 -18.68
C ARG A 181 -22.39 -10.84 -17.47
N LYS A 182 -22.94 -10.80 -16.25
CA LYS A 182 -22.16 -10.67 -15.02
C LYS A 182 -21.15 -11.81 -14.87
N ARG A 183 -21.54 -13.06 -15.12
CA ARG A 183 -20.62 -14.23 -15.11
C ARG A 183 -19.49 -14.08 -16.13
N LYS A 184 -19.82 -13.74 -17.38
CA LYS A 184 -18.81 -13.52 -18.43
C LYS A 184 -17.85 -12.37 -18.12
N LEU A 185 -18.32 -11.29 -17.50
CA LEU A 185 -17.45 -10.19 -17.07
C LEU A 185 -16.48 -10.63 -15.98
N ILE A 186 -16.95 -11.44 -15.01
CA ILE A 186 -16.08 -12.01 -13.98
C ILE A 186 -15.04 -12.94 -14.62
N GLU A 187 -15.44 -13.81 -15.54
CA GLU A 187 -14.50 -14.68 -16.30
C GLU A 187 -13.48 -13.85 -17.08
N PHE A 188 -13.92 -12.78 -17.75
CA PHE A 188 -13.03 -11.86 -18.45
C PHE A 188 -12.03 -11.20 -17.50
N PHE A 189 -12.47 -10.66 -16.36
CA PHE A 189 -11.57 -10.04 -15.39
C PHE A 189 -10.61 -11.04 -14.75
N LYS A 190 -10.99 -12.30 -14.59
CA LYS A 190 -10.09 -13.37 -14.13
C LYS A 190 -9.11 -13.89 -15.18
N SER A 191 -9.27 -13.49 -16.44
CA SER A 191 -8.43 -14.01 -17.52
C SER A 191 -7.00 -13.47 -17.47
N GLU A 192 -6.07 -14.33 -17.89
CA GLU A 192 -4.66 -13.99 -18.09
C GLU A 192 -4.46 -12.83 -19.07
N SER A 193 -5.27 -12.77 -20.12
CA SER A 193 -5.22 -11.69 -21.11
C SER A 193 -5.61 -10.35 -20.49
N TYR A 194 -6.56 -10.33 -19.55
CA TYR A 194 -6.91 -9.11 -18.83
C TYR A 194 -5.78 -8.65 -17.90
N ALA A 195 -5.18 -9.56 -17.14
CA ALA A 195 -4.00 -9.24 -16.31
C ALA A 195 -2.85 -8.65 -17.16
N HIS A 196 -2.59 -9.24 -18.33
CA HIS A 196 -1.61 -8.71 -19.29
C HIS A 196 -1.95 -7.30 -19.74
N ASN A 197 -3.19 -7.08 -20.17
CA ASN A 197 -3.64 -5.76 -20.62
C ASN A 197 -3.59 -4.70 -19.51
N LEU A 198 -3.85 -5.07 -18.26
CA LEU A 198 -3.68 -4.19 -17.12
C LEU A 198 -2.22 -3.75 -16.98
N SER A 199 -1.29 -4.70 -17.07
CA SER A 199 0.14 -4.42 -17.00
C SER A 199 0.64 -3.55 -18.16
N VAL A 200 0.18 -3.81 -19.39
CA VAL A 200 0.46 -2.94 -20.55
C VAL A 200 -0.03 -1.51 -20.31
N LYS A 201 -1.25 -1.32 -19.79
CA LYS A 201 -1.78 0.02 -19.49
C LYS A 201 -0.96 0.73 -18.42
N SER A 202 -0.57 0.04 -17.35
CA SER A 202 0.29 0.61 -16.32
C SER A 202 1.64 1.07 -16.88
N LEU A 203 2.24 0.26 -17.76
CA LEU A 203 3.50 0.62 -18.43
C LEU A 203 3.34 1.82 -19.37
N LYS A 204 2.25 1.91 -20.12
CA LYS A 204 1.96 3.07 -21.00
C LYS A 204 1.84 4.37 -20.20
N ILE A 205 1.16 4.34 -19.06
CA ILE A 205 1.06 5.50 -18.14
C ILE A 205 2.46 5.92 -17.65
N VAL A 206 3.28 4.95 -17.21
CA VAL A 206 4.63 5.23 -16.72
C VAL A 206 5.53 5.78 -17.83
N ALA A 207 5.47 5.19 -19.02
CA ALA A 207 6.23 5.65 -20.18
C ALA A 207 5.87 7.11 -20.55
N GLU A 208 4.58 7.44 -20.57
CA GLU A 208 4.09 8.81 -20.78
C GLU A 208 4.62 9.77 -19.71
N MET A 209 4.56 9.39 -18.43
CA MET A 209 5.10 10.20 -17.33
C MET A 209 6.61 10.46 -17.43
N LEU A 210 7.35 9.54 -18.03
CA LEU A 210 8.80 9.64 -18.22
C LEU A 210 9.19 10.28 -19.57
N GLY A 211 8.22 10.50 -20.48
CA GLY A 211 8.50 10.92 -21.85
C GLY A 211 9.27 9.87 -22.65
N ILE A 212 9.06 8.58 -22.36
CA ILE A 212 9.68 7.46 -23.08
C ILE A 212 8.69 6.93 -24.10
N GLU A 213 9.12 6.84 -25.36
CA GLU A 213 8.37 6.19 -26.43
C GLU A 213 8.84 4.74 -26.60
N LEU A 214 7.91 3.80 -26.65
CA LEU A 214 8.15 2.38 -26.93
C LEU A 214 7.14 1.92 -27.98
N ASP A 215 7.51 0.92 -28.77
CA ASP A 215 6.55 0.22 -29.62
C ASP A 215 5.66 -0.74 -28.81
N ASP A 216 4.57 -1.21 -29.42
CA ASP A 216 3.62 -2.10 -28.76
C ASP A 216 4.24 -3.46 -28.38
N GLN A 217 5.21 -3.96 -29.16
CA GLN A 217 5.86 -5.24 -28.86
C GLN A 217 6.68 -5.15 -27.57
N GLU A 218 7.41 -4.06 -27.39
CA GLU A 218 8.20 -3.81 -26.19
C GLU A 218 7.30 -3.60 -24.96
N PHE A 219 6.15 -2.93 -25.10
CA PHE A 219 5.14 -2.88 -24.04
C PHE A 219 4.65 -4.27 -23.63
N HIS A 220 4.37 -5.14 -24.59
CA HIS A 220 3.93 -6.51 -24.29
C HIS A 220 5.03 -7.35 -23.64
N ASN A 221 6.29 -7.21 -24.07
CA ASN A 221 7.43 -7.88 -23.45
C ASN A 221 7.59 -7.45 -21.99
N ARG A 222 7.61 -6.13 -21.72
CA ARG A 222 7.72 -5.60 -20.36
C ARG A 222 6.51 -5.97 -19.50
N ALA A 223 5.31 -6.02 -20.07
CA ALA A 223 4.11 -6.43 -19.33
C ALA A 223 4.21 -7.88 -18.84
N TYR A 224 4.77 -8.78 -19.65
CA TYR A 224 5.04 -10.14 -19.24
C TYR A 224 6.01 -10.20 -18.05
N PHE A 225 7.11 -9.45 -18.11
CA PHE A 225 8.05 -9.35 -16.99
C PHE A 225 7.39 -8.76 -15.74
N LEU A 226 6.71 -7.61 -15.87
CA LEU A 226 6.04 -6.95 -14.75
C LEU A 226 5.09 -7.89 -14.00
N ARG A 227 4.33 -8.73 -14.72
CA ARG A 227 3.43 -9.71 -14.10
C ARG A 227 4.14 -10.83 -13.37
N LYS A 228 5.30 -11.26 -13.86
CA LYS A 228 6.12 -12.27 -13.20
C LYS A 228 6.76 -11.70 -11.93
N GLU A 229 7.20 -10.45 -11.99
CA GLU A 229 7.87 -9.77 -10.89
C GLU A 229 6.87 -9.34 -9.80
N LEU A 230 5.74 -8.74 -10.20
CA LEU A 230 4.69 -8.20 -9.32
C LEU A 230 3.34 -8.93 -9.52
N PRO A 231 3.27 -10.25 -9.34
CA PRO A 231 2.05 -11.02 -9.65
C PRO A 231 0.85 -10.57 -8.82
N LEU A 232 1.11 -10.17 -7.57
CA LEU A 232 0.08 -9.75 -6.63
C LEU A 232 -0.64 -8.48 -7.08
N SER A 233 0.06 -7.55 -7.73
CA SER A 233 -0.52 -6.27 -8.16
C SER A 233 -1.69 -6.43 -9.13
N SER A 234 -1.50 -7.29 -10.14
CA SER A 234 -2.56 -7.60 -11.11
C SER A 234 -3.65 -8.48 -10.49
N ALA A 235 -3.25 -9.51 -9.74
CA ALA A 235 -4.19 -10.44 -9.10
C ALA A 235 -5.14 -9.71 -8.13
N PHE A 236 -4.61 -8.81 -7.30
CA PHE A 236 -5.39 -8.03 -6.34
C PHE A 236 -6.38 -7.11 -7.05
N PHE A 237 -5.96 -6.44 -8.11
CA PHE A 237 -6.84 -5.57 -8.88
C PHE A 237 -7.95 -6.34 -9.60
N GLN A 238 -7.64 -7.51 -10.17
CA GLN A 238 -8.64 -8.42 -10.75
C GLN A 238 -9.65 -8.90 -9.70
N TRP A 239 -9.16 -9.24 -8.51
CA TRP A 239 -9.99 -9.65 -7.38
C TRP A 239 -10.96 -8.55 -6.97
N ILE A 240 -10.51 -7.30 -6.82
CA ILE A 240 -11.39 -6.14 -6.54
C ILE A 240 -12.51 -6.03 -7.57
N LEU A 241 -12.18 -6.09 -8.86
CA LEU A 241 -13.17 -5.98 -9.93
C LEU A 241 -14.22 -7.09 -9.86
N CYS A 242 -13.77 -8.32 -9.57
CA CYS A 242 -14.65 -9.46 -9.38
C CYS A 242 -15.56 -9.28 -8.15
N GLU A 243 -15.01 -8.84 -7.03
CA GLU A 243 -15.73 -8.56 -5.79
C GLU A 243 -16.82 -7.51 -5.96
N ILE A 244 -16.49 -6.40 -6.65
CA ILE A 244 -17.45 -5.34 -6.97
C ILE A 244 -18.63 -5.91 -7.75
N LEU A 245 -18.36 -6.74 -8.76
CA LEU A 245 -19.41 -7.37 -9.52
C LEU A 245 -20.18 -8.35 -8.66
N GLN A 246 -19.53 -9.33 -8.04
CA GLN A 246 -20.15 -10.43 -7.30
C GLN A 246 -21.08 -9.92 -6.19
N LYS A 247 -20.59 -8.99 -5.37
CA LYS A 247 -21.30 -8.43 -4.21
C LYS A 247 -22.13 -7.17 -4.56
N ASP A 248 -22.20 -6.81 -5.84
CA ASP A 248 -22.92 -5.63 -6.35
C ASP A 248 -22.57 -4.34 -5.57
N ILE A 249 -21.27 -4.13 -5.32
CA ILE A 249 -20.77 -3.01 -4.52
C ILE A 249 -20.87 -1.72 -5.32
N ASP A 250 -21.62 -0.75 -4.79
CA ASP A 250 -21.67 0.59 -5.35
C ASP A 250 -20.44 1.41 -4.89
N MET A 251 -19.49 1.60 -5.81
CA MET A 251 -18.26 2.38 -5.59
C MET A 251 -18.49 3.89 -5.48
N THR A 252 -19.68 4.39 -5.83
CA THR A 252 -20.05 5.80 -5.64
C THR A 252 -20.67 6.08 -4.27
N SER A 253 -21.15 5.03 -3.60
CA SER A 253 -21.87 5.18 -2.34
C SER A 253 -20.97 5.64 -1.19
N LYS A 254 -21.47 6.51 -0.31
CA LYS A 254 -20.78 6.81 0.96
C LYS A 254 -20.61 5.55 1.82
N LYS A 255 -21.49 4.56 1.69
CA LYS A 255 -21.45 3.31 2.46
C LYS A 255 -20.22 2.46 2.14
N SER A 256 -19.69 2.52 0.92
CA SER A 256 -18.49 1.76 0.53
C SER A 256 -17.18 2.51 0.79
N LYS A 257 -17.22 3.75 1.29
CA LYS A 257 -16.02 4.60 1.45
C LYS A 257 -14.91 3.91 2.25
N ALA A 258 -15.24 3.32 3.41
CA ALA A 258 -14.25 2.60 4.22
C ALA A 258 -13.64 1.42 3.46
N LYS A 259 -14.46 0.66 2.72
CA LYS A 259 -13.99 -0.46 1.91
C LYS A 259 -13.07 -0.01 0.76
N ARG A 260 -13.38 1.12 0.10
CA ARG A 260 -12.53 1.71 -0.95
C ARG A 260 -11.17 2.15 -0.41
N TRP A 261 -11.14 2.67 0.82
CA TRP A 261 -9.90 3.01 1.52
C TRP A 261 -9.03 1.79 1.77
N ASN A 262 -9.59 0.73 2.37
CA ASN A 262 -8.87 -0.52 2.61
C ASN A 262 -8.31 -1.08 1.30
N TRP A 263 -9.15 -1.18 0.26
CA TRP A 263 -8.72 -1.68 -1.05
C TRP A 263 -7.65 -0.83 -1.73
N LEU A 264 -7.69 0.50 -1.56
CA LEU A 264 -6.64 1.37 -2.07
C LEU A 264 -5.31 1.11 -1.34
N TRP A 265 -5.35 0.97 -0.02
CA TRP A 265 -4.16 0.62 0.78
C TRP A 265 -3.58 -0.73 0.35
N ASP A 266 -4.42 -1.76 0.36
CA ASP A 266 -4.06 -3.12 -0.05
C ASP A 266 -3.47 -3.16 -1.46
N TYR A 267 -4.09 -2.43 -2.40
CA TYR A 267 -3.61 -2.34 -3.77
C TYR A 267 -2.23 -1.67 -3.84
N GLN A 268 -1.94 -0.66 -3.03
CA GLN A 268 -0.59 -0.08 -3.01
C GLN A 268 0.44 -1.04 -2.44
N ILE A 269 0.12 -1.75 -1.35
CA ILE A 269 0.98 -2.78 -0.75
C ILE A 269 1.25 -3.92 -1.74
N SER A 270 0.29 -4.24 -2.61
CA SER A 270 0.45 -5.30 -3.60
C SER A 270 1.57 -5.09 -4.62
N PHE A 271 2.06 -3.84 -4.78
CA PHE A 271 3.26 -3.55 -5.58
C PHE A 271 4.54 -3.75 -4.78
N LEU A 272 4.48 -3.54 -3.46
CA LEU A 272 5.64 -3.71 -2.59
C LEU A 272 5.95 -5.18 -2.38
N ILE A 273 4.95 -6.07 -2.35
CA ILE A 273 5.17 -7.50 -2.11
C ILE A 273 5.32 -8.26 -3.43
N SER A 274 6.54 -8.71 -3.71
CA SER A 274 6.93 -9.37 -4.96
C SER A 274 7.70 -10.67 -4.70
N GLN A 275 7.80 -11.50 -5.74
CA GLN A 275 8.68 -12.67 -5.78
C GLN A 275 10.16 -12.24 -5.81
N ASN A 276 10.43 -11.12 -6.48
CA ASN A 276 11.75 -10.49 -6.57
C ASN A 276 11.73 -9.17 -5.78
N THR A 277 12.07 -9.34 -4.53
CA THR A 277 12.44 -8.36 -3.51
C THR A 277 12.85 -6.96 -3.96
N ILE A 278 12.37 -5.93 -3.25
CA ILE A 278 13.01 -4.59 -3.25
C ILE A 278 14.46 -4.76 -2.78
N ASN A 279 15.44 -4.29 -3.57
CA ASN A 279 16.88 -4.35 -3.27
C ASN A 279 17.42 -5.77 -2.96
N GLU A 280 16.95 -6.82 -3.65
CA GLU A 280 17.40 -8.22 -3.45
C GLU A 280 17.09 -8.80 -2.04
N GLY A 281 16.32 -8.06 -1.22
CA GLY A 281 16.04 -8.38 0.18
C GLY A 281 14.62 -8.87 0.50
N LYS A 282 14.49 -9.88 1.38
CA LYS A 282 13.18 -10.46 1.76
C LYS A 282 12.21 -9.38 2.23
N MET A 283 10.91 -9.56 2.03
CA MET A 283 9.90 -8.62 2.52
C MET A 283 8.96 -9.28 3.51
N ILE A 284 8.61 -8.54 4.55
CA ILE A 284 7.65 -8.93 5.59
C ILE A 284 6.58 -7.85 5.69
N LEU A 285 5.33 -8.23 5.52
CA LEU A 285 4.17 -7.43 5.85
C LEU A 285 3.68 -7.82 7.25
N VAL A 286 3.53 -6.84 8.13
CA VAL A 286 2.94 -7.00 9.46
C VAL A 286 1.50 -6.52 9.42
N THR A 287 0.55 -7.45 9.30
CA THR A 287 -0.88 -7.16 9.18
C THR A 287 -1.73 -8.24 9.85
N SER A 288 -2.95 -7.87 10.24
CA SER A 288 -4.02 -8.80 10.63
C SER A 288 -5.19 -8.83 9.63
N ASP A 289 -5.06 -8.16 8.48
CA ASP A 289 -6.09 -8.13 7.45
C ASP A 289 -6.25 -9.52 6.81
N LYS A 290 -7.45 -10.07 6.91
CA LYS A 290 -7.75 -11.43 6.42
C LYS A 290 -7.79 -11.49 4.89
N GLU A 291 -8.27 -10.44 4.22
CA GLU A 291 -8.35 -10.39 2.76
C GLU A 291 -6.93 -10.35 2.18
N MET A 292 -6.05 -9.54 2.77
CA MET A 292 -4.63 -9.47 2.36
C MET A 292 -3.89 -10.79 2.60
N ILE A 293 -4.03 -11.39 3.80
CA ILE A 293 -3.40 -12.68 4.12
C ILE A 293 -3.87 -13.78 3.17
N GLN A 294 -5.16 -13.82 2.85
CA GLN A 294 -5.73 -14.79 1.92
C GLN A 294 -5.09 -14.65 0.53
N ILE A 295 -5.04 -13.43 -0.02
CA ILE A 295 -4.53 -13.21 -1.38
C ILE A 295 -3.03 -13.50 -1.45
N LEU A 296 -2.26 -13.15 -0.41
CA LEU A 296 -0.85 -13.54 -0.33
C LEU A 296 -0.68 -15.06 -0.35
N SER A 297 -1.49 -15.79 0.41
CA SER A 297 -1.44 -17.26 0.43
C SER A 297 -1.84 -17.88 -0.91
N GLU A 298 -2.88 -17.37 -1.56
CA GLU A 298 -3.32 -17.84 -2.89
C GLU A 298 -2.25 -17.63 -3.99
N ASN A 299 -1.29 -16.74 -3.75
CA ASN A 299 -0.17 -16.44 -4.65
C ASN A 299 1.18 -16.99 -4.15
N GLY A 300 1.19 -17.87 -3.14
CA GLY A 300 2.41 -18.52 -2.62
C GLY A 300 3.36 -17.58 -1.86
N LEU A 301 2.83 -16.51 -1.29
CA LEU A 301 3.56 -15.47 -0.55
C LEU A 301 3.21 -15.48 0.95
N GLU A 302 2.66 -16.58 1.49
CA GLU A 302 2.25 -16.65 2.90
C GLU A 302 3.41 -16.47 3.88
N LYS A 303 4.64 -16.77 3.46
CA LYS A 303 5.86 -16.61 4.28
C LYS A 303 6.33 -15.16 4.42
N ASN A 304 5.69 -14.24 3.70
CA ASN A 304 6.00 -12.82 3.68
C ASN A 304 5.01 -12.03 4.54
N VAL A 305 4.13 -12.67 5.29
CA VAL A 305 3.17 -12.00 6.18
C VAL A 305 3.25 -12.56 7.61
N LEU A 306 3.21 -11.66 8.58
CA LEU A 306 3.15 -11.96 10.00
C LEU A 306 2.09 -11.07 10.66
N LYS A 307 1.44 -11.57 11.71
CA LYS A 307 0.73 -10.71 12.66
C LYS A 307 1.71 -10.05 13.62
N ILE A 308 1.26 -9.05 14.38
CA ILE A 308 2.17 -8.27 15.24
C ILE A 308 2.83 -9.13 16.33
N ASP A 309 2.08 -10.04 16.95
CA ASP A 309 2.55 -10.99 17.95
C ASP A 309 3.61 -11.91 17.36
N GLN A 310 3.35 -12.46 16.17
CA GLN A 310 4.28 -13.31 15.44
C GLN A 310 5.55 -12.55 15.04
N TYR A 311 5.43 -11.26 14.69
CA TYR A 311 6.58 -10.41 14.36
C TYR A 311 7.45 -10.13 15.59
N LEU A 312 6.84 -9.81 16.73
CA LEU A 312 7.58 -9.59 17.98
C LEU A 312 8.27 -10.88 18.46
N GLU A 313 7.60 -12.03 18.35
CA GLU A 313 8.22 -13.34 18.60
C GLU A 313 9.38 -13.60 17.63
N PHE A 314 9.20 -13.29 16.34
CA PHE A 314 10.26 -13.39 15.34
C PHE A 314 11.48 -12.50 15.68
N LEU A 315 11.27 -11.37 16.37
CA LEU A 315 12.33 -10.51 16.90
C LEU A 315 12.89 -10.96 18.26
N ASN A 316 12.40 -12.05 18.84
CA ASN A 316 12.69 -12.51 20.21
C ASN A 316 12.29 -11.48 21.29
N ILE A 317 11.24 -10.70 21.05
CA ILE A 317 10.71 -9.71 21.98
C ILE A 317 9.47 -10.30 22.65
N ASN A 318 9.62 -10.73 23.90
CA ASN A 318 8.50 -11.21 24.71
C ASN A 318 7.74 -10.00 25.29
N CYS A 319 6.66 -9.59 24.62
CA CYS A 319 5.67 -8.73 25.25
C CYS A 319 4.73 -9.62 26.07
N SER A 320 5.05 -9.85 27.35
CA SER A 320 4.05 -10.32 28.31
C SER A 320 2.91 -9.31 28.36
N SER A 321 1.77 -9.71 27.77
CA SER A 321 0.53 -8.94 27.67
C SER A 321 -0.17 -8.77 29.01
#